data_AF-A0A382LVV1-F1
#
_entry.id   AF-A0A382LVV1-F1
#
_cell.length_a   1.000
_cell.length_b   1.000
_cell.length_c   1.000
_cell.angle_alpha   90.00
_cell.angle_beta   90.00
_cell.angle_gamma   90.00
#
_symmetry.space_group_name_H-M   'P 1'
#
loop_
_entity.id
_entity.type
_entity.pdbx_description
1 polymer ?
#
loop_
_entity_poly.entity_id
_entity_poly.type
_entity_poly.pdbx_seq_one_letter_code
_entity_poly.pdbx_strand_id
1 'polypeptide(L)' 'MNIKNKPWLKNYPKGVSSEIEFAEYSSIGDMFEKTCKRFTSKVAFTNFGVSLTFNELHEKSLNLASFLQNELKLSKGSS' A
#
# COMPACT_ATOMS: atom_id res chain seq x y z
N MET A 1 -3.42 -0.41 29.69
CA MET A 1 -3.43 -1.37 28.56
C MET A 1 -2.72 -2.65 28.98
N ASN A 2 -3.31 -3.82 28.72
CA ASN A 2 -2.78 -5.11 29.18
C ASN A 2 -1.83 -5.71 28.13
N ILE A 3 -0.56 -5.95 28.49
CA ILE A 3 0.51 -6.44 27.60
C ILE A 3 0.20 -7.84 27.01
N LYS A 4 -0.81 -8.54 27.53
CA LYS A 4 -1.24 -9.87 27.06
C LYS A 4 -1.68 -9.96 25.58
N ASN A 5 -2.08 -8.86 24.92
CA ASN A 5 -2.67 -8.91 23.57
C ASN A 5 -1.70 -8.65 22.40
N LYS A 6 -0.43 -8.31 22.65
CA LYS A 6 0.55 -8.00 21.59
C LYS A 6 1.96 -8.55 21.93
N PRO A 7 2.19 -9.88 21.86
CA PRO A 7 3.43 -10.50 22.32
C PRO A 7 4.70 -9.99 21.61
N TRP A 8 4.57 -9.49 20.38
CA TRP A 8 5.68 -8.93 19.60
C TRP A 8 6.27 -7.64 20.19
N LEU A 9 5.54 -6.90 21.04
CA LEU A 9 6.04 -5.67 21.66
C LEU A 9 7.25 -5.92 22.56
N LYS A 10 7.44 -7.15 23.06
CA LYS A 10 8.63 -7.53 23.84
C LYS A 10 9.93 -7.46 23.03
N ASN A 11 9.83 -7.52 21.70
CA ASN A 11 10.97 -7.50 20.79
C ASN A 11 11.24 -6.10 20.23
N TYR A 12 10.47 -5.08 20.64
CA TYR A 12 10.72 -3.71 20.19
C TYR A 12 12.00 -3.17 20.83
N PRO A 13 12.89 -2.53 20.06
CA PRO A 13 14.05 -1.84 20.62
C PRO A 13 13.62 -0.79 21.65
N LYS A 14 14.44 -0.58 22.67
CA LYS A 14 14.20 0.47 23.67
C LYS A 14 14.09 1.84 22.98
N GLY A 15 13.04 2.60 23.31
CA GLY A 15 12.77 3.92 22.73
C GLY A 15 11.90 3.91 21.47
N VAL A 16 11.55 2.74 20.92
CA VAL A 16 10.61 2.66 19.81
C VAL A 16 9.19 2.64 20.35
N SER A 17 8.38 3.62 19.95
CA SER A 17 6.96 3.68 20.31
C SER A 17 6.20 2.47 19.77
N SER A 18 5.30 1.92 20.57
CA SER A 18 4.36 0.87 20.14
C SER A 18 3.19 1.41 19.32
N GLU A 19 3.10 2.74 19.20
CA GLU A 19 2.02 3.46 18.53
C GLU A 19 2.60 4.51 17.58
N ILE A 20 1.95 4.66 16.43
CA ILE A 20 2.30 5.65 15.42
C ILE A 20 1.03 6.46 15.17
N GLU A 21 1.11 7.77 15.35
CA GLU A 21 0.07 8.68 14.87
C GLU A 21 0.29 8.92 13.38
N PHE A 22 -0.58 8.35 12.55
CA PHE A 22 -0.49 8.45 11.10
C PHE A 22 -1.73 9.17 10.56
N ALA A 23 -1.74 10.50 10.67
CA ALA A 23 -2.90 11.33 10.31
C ALA A 23 -2.97 11.71 8.82
N GLU A 24 -1.91 11.49 8.05
CA GLU A 24 -1.80 11.95 6.66
C GLU A 24 -2.64 11.12 5.67
N TYR A 25 -2.87 9.84 5.98
CA TYR A 25 -3.52 8.87 5.10
C TYR A 25 -4.55 8.04 5.84
N SER A 26 -5.73 7.87 5.24
CA SER A 26 -6.83 7.09 5.84
C SER A 26 -6.68 5.58 5.66
N SER A 27 -5.88 5.17 4.68
CA SER A 27 -5.59 3.76 4.37
C SER A 27 -4.34 3.66 3.47
N ILE A 28 -3.84 2.44 3.27
CA ILE A 28 -2.79 2.18 2.27
C ILE A 28 -3.26 2.56 0.86
N GLY A 29 -4.54 2.35 0.54
CA GLY A 29 -5.11 2.75 -0.75
C GLY A 29 -5.11 4.27 -0.93
N ASP A 30 -5.49 5.03 0.10
CA ASP A 30 -5.44 6.50 0.07
C ASP A 30 -4.00 7.03 -0.07
N MET A 31 -3.06 6.41 0.64
CA MET A 31 -1.63 6.69 0.48
C MET A 31 -1.15 6.44 -0.96
N PHE A 32 -1.54 5.32 -1.56
CA PHE A 32 -1.19 4.98 -2.93
C PHE A 32 -1.73 6.03 -3.92
N GLU A 33 -3.02 6.34 -3.85
CA GLU A 33 -3.68 7.33 -4.72
C GLU A 33 -3.03 8.72 -4.64
N LYS A 34 -2.80 9.22 -3.41
CA LYS A 34 -2.15 10.52 -3.20
C LYS A 34 -0.70 10.54 -3.71
N THR A 35 0.04 9.45 -3.51
CA THR A 35 1.43 9.35 -3.95
C THR A 35 1.53 9.31 -5.47
N CYS A 36 0.68 8.51 -6.14
CA CYS A 36 0.61 8.44 -7.59
C CYS A 36 0.31 9.81 -8.22
N LYS A 37 -0.64 10.56 -7.66
CA LYS A 37 -0.96 11.93 -8.11
C LYS A 37 0.22 12.88 -7.90
N ARG A 38 0.85 12.84 -6.73
CA ARG A 38 1.93 13.78 -6.36
C ARG A 38 3.18 13.62 -7.24
N PHE A 39 3.49 12.40 -7.67
CA PHE A 39 4.73 12.08 -8.38
C PHE A 39 4.51 11.52 -9.78
N THR A 40 3.38 11.86 -10.41
CA THR A 40 2.88 11.30 -11.69
C THR A 40 3.97 10.95 -12.73
N SER A 41 4.87 11.89 -13.06
CA SER A 41 5.89 11.70 -14.09
C SER A 41 7.21 11.05 -13.60
N LYS A 42 7.35 10.79 -12.29
CA LYS A 42 8.55 10.15 -11.74
C LYS A 42 8.46 8.64 -11.88
N VAL A 43 9.61 7.98 -12.02
CA VAL A 43 9.73 6.52 -11.97
C VAL A 43 9.37 6.03 -10.57
N ALA A 44 8.42 5.09 -10.49
CA ALA A 44 7.95 4.46 -9.26
C ALA A 44 8.54 3.06 -9.06
N PHE A 45 8.80 2.35 -10.16
CA PHE A 45 9.23 0.96 -10.14
C PHE A 45 10.17 0.66 -11.31
N THR A 46 11.22 -0.13 -11.07
CA THR A 46 12.13 -0.62 -12.10
C THR A 46 12.45 -2.10 -11.85
N ASN A 47 12.33 -2.92 -12.89
CA ASN A 47 12.69 -4.34 -12.84
C ASN A 47 13.22 -4.81 -14.20
N PHE A 48 14.36 -5.50 -14.20
CA PHE A 48 15.05 -5.98 -15.42
C PHE A 48 15.13 -4.94 -16.56
N GLY A 49 15.46 -3.69 -16.22
CA GLY A 49 15.61 -2.60 -17.21
C GLY A 49 14.30 -1.98 -17.69
N VAL A 50 13.15 -2.50 -17.27
CA VAL A 50 11.83 -1.89 -17.52
C VAL A 50 11.46 -1.00 -16.34
N SER A 51 11.03 0.22 -16.62
CA SER A 51 10.61 1.19 -15.61
C SER A 51 9.16 1.60 -15.83
N LEU A 52 8.45 1.84 -14.74
CA LEU A 52 7.10 2.41 -14.73
C LEU A 52 7.12 3.72 -13.96
N THR A 53 6.52 4.75 -14.54
CA THR A 53 6.17 5.98 -13.82
C THR A 53 5.03 5.74 -12.83
N PHE A 54 4.84 6.64 -11.88
CA PHE A 54 3.70 6.60 -10.96
C PHE A 54 2.36 6.61 -11.70
N ASN A 55 2.27 7.34 -12.82
CA ASN A 55 1.09 7.35 -13.68
C ASN A 55 0.84 5.97 -14.32
N GLU A 56 1.85 5.38 -14.94
CA GLU A 56 1.72 4.06 -15.58
C GLU A 56 1.42 2.96 -14.58
N LEU A 57 2.02 3.03 -13.39
CA LEU A 57 1.74 2.10 -12.30
C LEU A 57 0.27 2.20 -11.87
N HIS A 58 -0.24 3.42 -11.67
CA HIS A 58 -1.63 3.66 -11.27
C HIS A 58 -2.64 3.11 -12.29
N GLU A 59 -2.46 3.45 -13.57
CA GLU A 59 -3.31 2.96 -14.67
C GLU A 59 -3.29 1.43 -14.77
N LYS A 60 -2.10 0.81 -14.66
CA LYS A 60 -1.97 -0.65 -14.67
C LYS A 60 -2.64 -1.31 -13.46
N SER A 61 -2.55 -0.70 -12.28
CA SER A 61 -3.23 -1.17 -11.08
C SER A 61 -4.76 -1.11 -11.24
N LEU A 62 -5.31 -0.05 -11.83
CA LEU A 62 -6.75 0.06 -12.10
C LEU A 62 -7.21 -0.99 -13.13
N ASN A 63 -6.44 -1.18 -14.20
CA ASN A 63 -6.73 -2.20 -15.20
C ASN A 63 -6.72 -3.61 -14.59
N LEU A 64 -5.73 -3.92 -13.75
CA LEU A 64 -5.68 -5.19 -13.03
C LEU A 64 -6.89 -5.35 -12.10
N ALA A 65 -7.23 -4.32 -11.31
CA ALA A 65 -8.38 -4.35 -10.41
C ALA A 65 -9.69 -4.60 -11.18
N SER A 66 -9.88 -3.93 -12.32
CA SER A 66 -11.01 -4.14 -13.22
C SER A 66 -11.05 -5.58 -13.74
N PHE A 67 -9.91 -6.11 -14.22
CA PHE A 67 -9.84 -7.49 -14.70
C PHE A 67 -10.22 -8.51 -13.62
N LEU A 68 -9.68 -8.36 -12.40
CA LEU A 68 -9.99 -9.26 -11.29
C LEU A 68 -11.48 -9.25 -10.92
N GLN A 69 -12.11 -8.08 -10.93
CA GLN A 69 -13.51 -7.92 -10.55
C GLN A 69 -14.48 -8.30 -11.67
N ASN A 70 -14.17 -7.88 -12.91
CA ASN A 70 -15.09 -7.97 -14.03
C ASN A 70 -14.91 -9.25 -14.84
N GLU A 71 -13.67 -9.71 -15.04
CA GLU A 71 -13.40 -10.92 -15.81
C GLU A 71 -13.36 -12.15 -14.90
N LEU A 72 -12.61 -12.06 -13.79
CA LEU A 72 -12.46 -13.19 -12.86
C LEU A 72 -13.55 -13.27 -11.78
N LYS A 73 -14.44 -12.27 -11.70
CA LYS A 73 -15.55 -12.20 -10.73
C LYS A 73 -15.12 -12.39 -9.26
N LEU A 74 -13.90 -11.96 -8.92
CA LEU A 74 -13.39 -12.07 -7.56
C LEU A 74 -14.06 -11.06 -6.64
N SER A 75 -14.51 -11.54 -5.49
CA SER A 75 -15.15 -10.73 -4.47
C SER A 75 -14.11 -10.10 -3.55
N LYS A 76 -14.49 -9.02 -2.86
CA LYS A 76 -13.64 -8.43 -1.83
C LYS A 76 -13.30 -9.46 -0.75
N GLY A 77 -12.02 -9.66 -0.49
CA GLY A 77 -11.53 -10.59 0.53
C GLY A 77 -11.46 -12.06 0.09
N SER A 78 -11.70 -12.36 -1.20
CA SER A 78 -11.43 -13.69 -1.75
C SER A 78 -9.95 -14.04 -1.61
N SER A 79 -9.67 -15.26 -1.11
CA SER A 79 -8.34 -15.83 -0.91
C SER A 79 -7.90 -16.68 -2.10
#